data_AF-A0A8T3P145-F1
#
_entry.id   AF-A0A8T3P145-F1
#
_cell.length_a   1.000
_cell.length_b   1.000
_cell.length_c   1.000
_cell.angle_alpha   90.00
_cell.angle_beta   90.00
_cell.angle_gamma   90.00
#
_symmetry.space_group_name_H-M   'P 1'
#
loop_
_entity.id
_entity.type
_entity.pdbx_description
1 polymer ?
#
loop_
_entity_poly.entity_id
_entity_poly.type
_entity_poly.pdbx_seq_one_letter_code
_entity_poly.pdbx_strand_id
1 'polypeptide(L)'
;MRTRPVGIQAGAAIALAVGASCVLLAAVAGRTDVLDAVLTPPRPVGWMLGLACGLAGLWLLLRGADRVAGTSRPADLIRAIRVCFLAVAAFAASAGWFLGSPVPIVAGLIIGGVDVLETTFLLTVTAARR
;
A
#
# COMPACT_ATOMS: atom_id res chain seq x y z
N MET A 1 -27.56 -11.04 8.85
CA MET A 1 -26.66 -10.91 7.69
C MET A 1 -26.72 -9.46 7.17
N ARG A 2 -25.66 -8.67 7.35
CA ARG A 2 -25.57 -7.28 6.86
C ARG A 2 -24.99 -7.32 5.45
N THR A 3 -25.81 -7.13 4.42
CA THR A 3 -25.37 -7.00 3.03
C THR A 3 -24.56 -5.70 2.90
N ARG A 4 -23.23 -5.80 2.73
CA ARG A 4 -22.41 -4.62 2.43
C ARG A 4 -22.79 -4.10 1.04
N PRO A 5 -22.96 -2.78 0.84
CA PRO A 5 -23.29 -2.22 -0.46
C PRO A 5 -22.13 -2.46 -1.43
N VAL A 6 -22.34 -3.36 -2.40
CA VAL A 6 -21.33 -3.79 -3.39
C VAL A 6 -20.91 -2.63 -4.32
N GLY A 7 -21.76 -1.61 -4.48
CA GLY A 7 -21.51 -0.49 -5.42
C GLY A 7 -20.38 0.47 -5.02
N ILE A 8 -20.10 0.66 -3.71
CA ILE A 8 -19.08 1.62 -3.26
C ILE A 8 -17.67 1.07 -3.45
N GLN A 9 -17.48 -0.24 -3.29
CA GLN A 9 -16.17 -0.89 -3.40
C GLN A 9 -15.65 -0.93 -4.84
N ALA A 10 -16.54 -1.19 -5.81
CA ALA A 10 -16.18 -1.19 -7.23
C ALA A 10 -15.76 0.20 -7.71
N GLY A 11 -16.49 1.25 -7.33
CA GLY A 11 -16.17 2.63 -7.71
C GLY A 11 -14.81 3.09 -7.17
N ALA A 12 -14.51 2.81 -5.90
CA ALA A 12 -13.23 3.14 -5.30
C ALA A 12 -12.06 2.38 -5.94
N ALA A 13 -12.24 1.09 -6.25
CA ALA A 13 -11.22 0.29 -6.93
C ALA A 13 -10.94 0.80 -8.35
N ILE A 14 -11.97 1.17 -9.10
CA ILE A 14 -11.82 1.76 -10.44
C ILE A 14 -11.11 3.12 -10.34
N ALA A 15 -11.49 3.98 -9.41
CA ALA A 15 -10.83 5.28 -9.21
C ALA A 15 -9.35 5.12 -8.86
N LEU A 16 -9.01 4.16 -7.99
CA LEU A 16 -7.63 3.84 -7.64
C LEU A 16 -6.85 3.28 -8.84
N ALA A 17 -7.44 2.37 -9.61
CA ALA A 17 -6.81 1.80 -10.79
C ALA A 17 -6.54 2.88 -11.85
N VAL A 18 -7.52 3.75 -12.12
CA VAL A 18 -7.37 4.88 -13.04
C VAL A 18 -6.28 5.82 -12.55
N GLY A 19 -6.31 6.22 -11.28
CA GLY A 19 -5.28 7.09 -10.70
C GLY A 19 -3.87 6.50 -10.79
N ALA A 20 -3.72 5.22 -10.45
CA ALA A 20 -2.44 4.51 -10.56
C ALA A 20 -1.96 4.42 -12.02
N SER A 21 -2.85 4.09 -12.95
CA SER A 21 -2.52 4.05 -14.38
C SER A 21 -2.12 5.42 -14.92
N CYS A 22 -2.79 6.50 -14.52
CA CYS A 22 -2.42 7.86 -14.91
C CYS A 22 -1.01 8.24 -14.41
N VAL A 23 -0.69 7.93 -13.15
CA VAL A 23 0.65 8.18 -12.60
C VAL A 23 1.72 7.35 -13.32
N LEU A 24 1.44 6.07 -13.60
CA LEU A 24 2.35 5.19 -14.33
C LEU A 24 2.61 5.71 -15.76
N LEU A 25 1.55 6.08 -16.47
CA LEU A 25 1.65 6.61 -17.83
C LEU A 25 2.40 7.95 -17.86
N ALA A 26 2.17 8.82 -16.88
CA ALA A 26 2.91 10.07 -16.74
C ALA A 26 4.41 9.80 -16.49
N ALA A 27 4.75 8.85 -15.63
CA ALA A 27 6.13 8.45 -15.37
C ALA A 27 6.81 7.86 -16.62
N VAL A 28 6.14 6.95 -17.35
CA VAL A 28 6.66 6.36 -18.59
C VAL A 28 6.83 7.41 -19.70
N ALA A 29 5.95 8.41 -19.75
CA ALA A 29 6.04 9.53 -20.67
C ALA A 29 7.09 10.59 -20.26
N GLY A 30 7.82 10.39 -19.15
CA GLY A 30 8.82 11.34 -18.65
C GLY A 30 8.25 12.66 -18.13
N ARG A 31 6.96 12.70 -17.77
CA ARG A 31 6.26 13.90 -17.27
C ARG A 31 6.53 14.11 -15.78
N THR A 32 7.68 14.70 -15.48
CA THR A 32 8.12 14.96 -14.11
C THR A 32 7.25 15.98 -13.38
N ASP A 33 6.62 16.90 -14.10
CA ASP A 33 5.69 17.90 -13.56
C ASP A 33 4.46 17.26 -12.89
N VAL A 34 3.90 16.22 -13.51
CA VAL A 34 2.78 15.47 -12.96
C VAL A 34 3.22 14.66 -11.74
N LEU A 35 4.41 14.06 -11.80
CA LEU A 35 4.96 13.26 -10.72
C LEU A 35 5.26 14.13 -9.48
N ASP A 36 5.86 15.30 -9.70
CA ASP A 36 6.10 16.29 -8.65
C ASP A 36 4.78 16.78 -8.06
N ALA A 37 3.78 17.12 -8.86
CA ALA A 37 2.48 17.55 -8.33
C ALA A 37 1.81 16.51 -7.41
N VAL A 38 2.02 15.21 -7.68
CA VAL A 38 1.51 14.10 -6.86
C VAL A 38 2.35 13.89 -5.59
N LEU A 39 3.67 13.97 -5.70
CA LEU A 39 4.60 13.69 -4.59
C LEU A 39 4.77 14.88 -3.63
N THR A 40 4.60 16.10 -4.12
CA THR A 40 4.68 17.35 -3.34
C THR A 40 3.37 18.16 -3.45
N PRO A 41 2.25 17.63 -2.91
CA PRO A 41 0.98 18.34 -2.92
C PRO A 41 1.01 19.57 -1.99
N PRO A 42 0.01 20.46 -2.07
CA PRO A 42 -0.14 21.56 -1.11
C PRO A 42 -0.11 21.04 0.33
N ARG A 43 0.60 21.75 1.22
CA ARG A 43 0.82 21.36 2.62
C ARG A 43 -0.41 20.79 3.36
N PRO A 44 -1.62 21.39 3.31
CA PRO A 44 -2.78 20.83 3.99
C PRO A 44 -3.15 19.44 3.44
N VAL A 45 -3.06 19.24 2.13
CA VAL A 45 -3.32 17.95 1.48
C VAL A 45 -2.24 16.93 1.88
N GLY A 46 -0.97 17.35 1.90
CA GLY A 46 0.14 16.51 2.37
C GLY A 46 -0.10 16.00 3.79
N TRP A 47 -0.47 16.87 4.73
CA TRP A 47 -0.78 16.45 6.11
C TRP A 47 -1.97 15.48 6.19
N MET A 48 -3.02 15.69 5.39
CA MET A 48 -4.16 14.77 5.34
C MET A 48 -3.76 13.40 4.80
N LEU A 49 -2.96 13.35 3.73
CA LEU A 49 -2.42 12.10 3.18
C LEU A 49 -1.48 11.42 4.18
N GLY A 50 -0.60 12.20 4.82
CA GLY A 50 0.30 11.75 5.87
C GLY A 50 -0.44 11.09 7.03
N LEU A 51 -1.48 11.74 7.53
CA LEU A 51 -2.33 11.23 8.61
C LEU A 51 -3.12 9.99 8.18
N ALA A 52 -3.73 10.02 6.98
CA ALA A 52 -4.46 8.89 6.43
C ALA A 52 -3.57 7.64 6.30
N CYS A 53 -2.35 7.80 5.78
CA CYS A 53 -1.40 6.70 5.65
C CYS A 53 -0.84 6.23 6.99
N GLY A 54 -0.60 7.14 7.94
CA GLY A 54 -0.19 6.76 9.29
C GLY A 54 -1.26 5.92 10.00
N LEU A 55 -2.52 6.34 9.92
CA LEU A 55 -3.64 5.58 10.48
C LEU A 55 -3.85 4.25 9.78
N ALA A 56 -3.76 4.21 8.44
CA ALA A 56 -3.81 2.98 7.67
C ALA A 56 -2.66 2.02 8.06
N GLY A 57 -1.44 2.55 8.21
CA GLY A 57 -0.28 1.79 8.66
C GLY A 57 -0.50 1.18 10.05
N LEU A 58 -0.97 1.96 11.01
CA LEU A 58 -1.28 1.47 12.36
C LEU A 58 -2.36 0.38 12.33
N TRP A 59 -3.44 0.59 11.58
CA TRP A 59 -4.51 -0.39 11.44
C TRP A 59 -4.03 -1.69 10.78
N LEU A 60 -3.22 -1.59 9.72
CA LEU A 60 -2.62 -2.75 9.06
C LEU A 60 -1.68 -3.50 10.00
N LEU A 61 -0.84 -2.79 10.76
CA LEU A 61 0.11 -3.41 11.69
C LEU A 61 -0.61 -4.22 12.76
N LEU A 62 -1.62 -3.63 13.42
CA LEU A 62 -2.42 -4.32 14.43
C LEU A 62 -3.09 -5.56 13.85
N ARG A 63 -3.73 -5.42 12.69
CA ARG A 63 -4.39 -6.52 11.99
C ARG A 63 -3.42 -7.61 11.55
N GLY A 64 -2.21 -7.24 11.12
CA GLY A 64 -1.15 -8.16 10.74
C GLY A 64 -0.66 -8.96 11.96
N ALA A 65 -0.38 -8.27 13.07
CA ALA A 65 0.04 -8.88 14.32
C ALA A 65 -1.00 -9.90 14.85
N ASP A 66 -2.28 -9.54 14.87
CA ASP A 66 -3.37 -10.44 15.28
C ASP A 66 -3.41 -11.72 14.42
N ARG A 67 -3.18 -11.59 13.11
CA ARG A 67 -3.17 -12.72 12.18
C ARG A 67 -1.97 -13.62 12.36
N VAL A 68 -0.79 -13.05 12.61
CA VAL A 68 0.43 -13.83 12.89
C VAL A 68 0.23 -14.66 14.16
N ALA A 69 -0.35 -14.07 15.20
CA ALA A 69 -0.63 -14.78 16.46
C ALA A 69 -1.66 -15.92 16.30
N GLY A 70 -2.61 -15.78 15.37
CA GLY A 70 -3.76 -16.69 15.22
C GLY A 70 -3.58 -17.87 14.26
N THR A 71 -2.41 -18.06 13.63
CA THR A 71 -2.23 -19.14 12.63
C THR A 71 -0.86 -19.82 12.72
N SER A 72 -0.84 -21.11 12.41
CA SER A 72 0.38 -21.92 12.30
C SER A 72 0.63 -22.42 10.86
N ARG A 73 -0.29 -22.11 9.93
CA ARG A 73 -0.18 -22.56 8.53
C ARG A 73 0.79 -21.65 7.78
N PRO A 74 1.81 -22.18 7.08
CA PRO A 74 2.80 -21.36 6.38
C PRO A 74 2.21 -20.33 5.40
N ALA A 75 1.21 -20.72 4.61
CA ALA A 75 0.57 -19.82 3.64
C ALA A 75 -0.17 -18.65 4.32
N ASP A 76 -0.77 -18.88 5.49
CA ASP A 76 -1.48 -17.84 6.23
C ASP A 76 -0.50 -16.92 6.97
N LEU A 77 0.63 -17.45 7.45
CA LEU A 77 1.74 -16.67 7.99
C LEU A 77 2.32 -15.73 6.93
N ILE A 78 2.60 -16.21 5.72
CA ILE A 78 3.07 -15.37 4.60
C ILE A 78 2.10 -14.21 4.35
N ARG A 79 0.80 -14.50 4.28
CA ARG A 79 -0.23 -13.45 4.09
C ARG A 79 -0.34 -12.48 5.26
N ALA A 80 -0.10 -12.93 6.48
CA ALA A 80 -0.12 -12.09 7.68
C ALA A 80 1.09 -11.15 7.72
N ILE A 81 2.29 -11.68 7.44
CA ILE A 81 3.54 -10.92 7.34
C ILE A 81 3.45 -9.86 6.24
N ARG A 82 2.87 -10.19 5.09
CA ARG A 82 2.59 -9.23 4.01
C ARG A 82 1.82 -7.99 4.51
N VAL A 83 0.82 -8.20 5.37
CA VAL A 83 0.04 -7.08 5.92
C VAL A 83 0.92 -6.18 6.81
N CYS A 84 1.88 -6.75 7.53
CA CYS A 84 2.87 -5.99 8.29
C CYS A 84 3.82 -5.19 7.38
N PHE A 85 4.29 -5.75 6.27
CA PHE A 85 5.11 -5.01 5.31
C PHE A 85 4.34 -3.87 4.64
N LEU A 86 3.06 -4.09 4.31
CA LEU A 86 2.19 -3.02 3.81
C LEU A 86 2.01 -1.90 4.85
N ALA A 87 2.01 -2.24 6.15
CA ALA A 87 2.02 -1.23 7.22
C ALA A 87 3.29 -0.39 7.21
N VAL A 88 4.46 -1.01 7.04
CA VAL A 88 5.75 -0.31 6.91
C VAL A 88 5.76 0.61 5.70
N ALA A 89 5.26 0.14 4.54
CA ALA A 89 5.11 0.96 3.34
C ALA A 89 4.21 2.20 3.60
N ALA A 90 3.10 2.01 4.30
CA ALA A 90 2.19 3.10 4.66
C ALA A 90 2.82 4.11 5.63
N PHE A 91 3.63 3.66 6.60
CA PHE A 91 4.38 4.55 7.49
C PHE A 91 5.47 5.32 6.75
N ALA A 92 6.18 4.70 5.81
CA ALA A 92 7.17 5.38 4.97
C ALA A 92 6.51 6.49 4.13
N ALA A 93 5.35 6.19 3.52
CA ALA A 93 4.58 7.19 2.78
C ALA A 93 4.07 8.33 3.69
N SER A 94 3.58 8.00 4.90
CA SER A 94 3.17 8.98 5.91
C SER A 94 4.31 9.92 6.28
N ALA A 95 5.50 9.37 6.56
CA ALA A 95 6.69 10.16 6.84
C ALA A 95 7.06 11.08 5.67
N GLY A 96 6.96 10.58 4.43
CA GLY A 96 7.24 11.37 3.24
C GLY A 96 6.39 12.63 3.14
N TRP A 97 5.07 12.51 3.31
CA TRP A 97 4.19 13.67 3.27
C TRP A 97 4.34 14.61 4.46
N PHE A 98 4.64 14.11 5.66
CA PHE A 98 4.90 14.99 6.81
C PHE A 98 6.22 15.74 6.70
N LEU A 99 7.25 15.10 6.16
CA LEU A 99 8.55 15.71 5.90
C LEU A 99 8.56 16.60 4.65
N GLY A 100 7.53 16.49 3.80
CA GLY A 100 7.51 17.14 2.48
C GLY A 100 8.60 16.61 1.55
N SER A 101 9.00 15.35 1.71
CA SER A 101 10.04 14.71 0.92
C SER A 101 9.44 13.58 0.06
N PRO A 102 9.75 13.52 -1.25
CA PRO A 102 9.31 12.42 -2.10
C PRO A 102 10.02 11.10 -1.78
N VAL A 103 11.21 11.15 -1.18
CA VAL A 103 12.06 9.96 -0.99
C VAL A 103 11.39 8.88 -0.13
N PRO A 104 10.81 9.17 1.05
CA PRO A 104 10.13 8.16 1.84
C PRO A 104 8.85 7.62 1.17
N ILE A 105 8.17 8.43 0.34
CA ILE A 105 6.99 8.00 -0.44
C ILE A 105 7.40 6.94 -1.47
N VAL A 106 8.45 7.24 -2.24
CA VAL A 106 9.00 6.31 -3.23
C VAL A 106 9.53 5.04 -2.55
N ALA A 107 10.21 5.17 -1.41
CA ALA A 107 10.65 4.01 -0.62
C ALA A 107 9.46 3.14 -0.18
N GLY A 108 8.38 3.75 0.31
CA GLY A 108 7.14 3.04 0.66
C GLY A 108 6.52 2.30 -0.53
N LEU A 109 6.49 2.93 -1.71
CA LEU A 109 6.01 2.30 -2.94
C LEU A 109 6.84 1.06 -3.32
N ILE A 110 8.17 1.18 -3.23
CA ILE A 110 9.11 0.08 -3.51
C ILE A 110 8.90 -1.06 -2.52
N ILE A 111 8.82 -0.76 -1.21
CA ILE A 111 8.59 -1.76 -0.16
C ILE A 111 7.30 -2.53 -0.45
N GLY A 112 6.19 -1.83 -0.71
CA GLY A 112 4.90 -2.46 -1.02
C GLY A 112 4.93 -3.26 -2.33
N GLY A 113 5.61 -2.76 -3.36
CA GLY A 113 5.74 -3.44 -4.64
C GLY A 113 6.53 -4.73 -4.55
N VAL A 114 7.70 -4.68 -3.90
CA VAL A 114 8.55 -5.86 -3.68
C VAL A 114 7.86 -6.89 -2.79
N ASP A 115 7.19 -6.46 -1.72
CA ASP A 115 6.42 -7.36 -0.84
C ASP A 115 5.33 -8.14 -1.60
N VAL A 116 4.64 -7.50 -2.55
CA VAL A 116 3.65 -8.17 -3.40
C VAL A 116 4.31 -9.23 -4.29
N LEU A 117 5.44 -8.91 -4.91
CA LEU A 117 6.17 -9.86 -5.76
C LEU A 117 6.69 -11.05 -4.95
N GLU A 118 7.34 -10.78 -3.81
CA GLU A 118 7.88 -11.80 -2.91
C GLU A 118 6.77 -12.70 -2.34
N THR A 119 5.68 -12.10 -1.85
CA THR A 119 4.55 -12.87 -1.33
C THR A 119 3.94 -13.76 -2.42
N THR A 120 3.78 -13.25 -3.65
CA THR A 120 3.23 -14.03 -4.77
C THR A 120 4.13 -15.20 -5.11
N PHE A 121 5.44 -14.97 -5.16
CA PHE A 121 6.44 -16.02 -5.37
C PHE A 121 6.36 -17.09 -4.26
N LEU A 122 6.42 -16.69 -2.99
CA LEU A 122 6.39 -17.63 -1.86
C LEU A 122 5.08 -18.44 -1.81
N LEU A 123 3.94 -17.82 -2.10
CA LEU A 123 2.67 -18.54 -2.18
C LEU A 123 2.64 -19.54 -3.32
N THR A 124 3.22 -19.20 -4.48
CA THR A 124 3.34 -20.13 -5.61
C THR A 124 4.24 -21.31 -5.28
N VAL A 125 5.41 -21.05 -4.69
CA VAL A 125 6.38 -22.08 -4.29
C VAL A 125 5.81 -22.99 -3.20
N THR A 126 5.13 -22.43 -2.21
CA THR A 126 4.51 -23.23 -1.14
C THR A 126 3.33 -24.06 -1.63
N ALA A 127 2.60 -23.58 -2.64
CA ALA A 127 1.56 -24.37 -3.30
C ALA A 127 2.14 -25.54 -4.11
N ALA A 128 3.25 -25.33 -4.83
CA ALA A 128 3.91 -26.36 -5.63
C ALA A 128 4.63 -27.44 -4.81
N ARG A 129 4.90 -27.21 -3.53
CA ARG A 129 5.53 -28.17 -2.60
C ARG A 129 4.52 -29.06 -1.86
N ARG A 130 3.22 -28.89 -2.08
CA ARG A 130 2.16 -29.76 -1.54
C ARG A 130 1.79 -30.83 -2.55
#